data_AF-A0A2V9U6B2-F1
#
_entry.id   AF-A0A2V9U6B2-F1
#
_cell.length_a   1.000
_cell.length_b   1.000
_cell.length_c   1.000
_cell.angle_alpha   90.00
_cell.angle_beta   90.00
_cell.angle_gamma   90.00
#
_symmetry.space_group_name_H-M   'P 1'
#
loop_
_entity.id
_entity.type
_entity.pdbx_description
1 polymer ?
#
loop_
_entity_poly.entity_id
_entity_poly.type
_entity_poly.pdbx_seq_one_letter_code
_entity_poly.pdbx_strand_id
1 'polypeptide(L)'
;MDANPAVRVCSRKIDLLHFQQLGYLWRSISIQHLRIRRMARFFQFVALAALCGFACAQTESSPASSSPEPAKPVPAAVKSQEHDPLLDLPPLPHGKVSLLGGTVTRLDRVQDRLTIQPFGAKQKQKMNVAFDVRTHFFRDGQPSTQRDVKVGERVYVDTMLNGTKIFAKSIWIGSDAAAGSGRGQILSYDPQSRVLTLHDELSAQPVKFNVGPNTLVRQGSETRSVADLKPGALISLTFGPEQGRAGTVREISVLAQPGTQFLFFGPITYMDLSRKLIAVANESDNTTYEIYLETLPPGSLRDARPGGEVRVSAVFDGKHYVARSIEPANASSSIQ
;
A
#
# COMPACT_ATOMS: atom_id res chain seq x y z
N MET A 1 72.24 -3.06 -50.89
CA MET A 1 71.53 -3.99 -50.01
C MET A 1 70.06 -3.63 -50.04
N ASP A 2 69.38 -4.33 -50.93
CA ASP A 2 67.98 -4.77 -50.99
C ASP A 2 66.83 -3.81 -50.62
N ALA A 3 66.26 -3.27 -51.72
CA ALA A 3 64.88 -3.42 -52.19
C ALA A 3 63.69 -2.89 -51.36
N ASN A 4 63.18 -1.79 -51.90
CA ASN A 4 61.86 -1.12 -51.83
C ASN A 4 60.70 -2.01 -52.40
N PRO A 5 59.45 -1.54 -52.61
CA PRO A 5 58.35 -1.24 -51.66
C PRO A 5 56.97 -1.86 -52.06
N ALA A 6 55.95 -1.54 -51.24
CA ALA A 6 54.54 -1.23 -51.61
C ALA A 6 53.63 -2.31 -52.24
N VAL A 7 52.35 -2.31 -51.82
CA VAL A 7 51.14 -2.13 -52.67
C VAL A 7 49.87 -2.34 -51.82
N ARG A 8 48.95 -1.35 -51.86
CA ARG A 8 47.54 -1.42 -51.42
C ARG A 8 46.76 -2.39 -52.32
N VAL A 9 45.60 -2.90 -51.88
CA VAL A 9 44.31 -2.79 -52.63
C VAL A 9 43.15 -3.29 -51.76
N CYS A 10 42.04 -2.54 -51.82
CA CYS A 10 40.72 -2.76 -51.24
C CYS A 10 39.91 -3.88 -51.94
N SER A 11 38.68 -4.09 -51.42
CA SER A 11 37.48 -4.71 -52.01
C SER A 11 37.23 -6.12 -51.44
N ARG A 12 36.03 -6.53 -51.02
CA ARG A 12 34.69 -6.22 -51.55
C ARG A 12 33.61 -6.65 -50.54
N LYS A 13 32.54 -5.87 -50.47
CA LYS A 13 31.25 -6.13 -49.84
C LYS A 13 30.57 -7.35 -50.49
N ILE A 14 29.85 -8.18 -49.72
CA ILE A 14 28.58 -8.84 -50.11
C ILE A 14 27.76 -9.04 -48.82
N ASP A 15 26.64 -8.32 -48.73
CA ASP A 15 25.47 -8.68 -47.94
C ASP A 15 24.61 -9.62 -48.79
N LEU A 16 24.07 -10.71 -48.21
CA LEU A 16 22.83 -11.30 -48.71
C LEU A 16 22.03 -11.94 -47.56
N LEU A 17 20.73 -11.67 -47.66
CA LEU A 17 19.64 -11.86 -46.72
C LEU A 17 19.10 -13.31 -46.62
N HIS A 18 18.44 -13.56 -45.48
CA HIS A 18 17.27 -14.43 -45.26
C HIS A 18 17.39 -15.94 -45.51
N PHE A 19 17.26 -16.75 -44.44
CA PHE A 19 16.18 -17.76 -44.34
C PHE A 19 16.01 -18.36 -42.91
N GLN A 20 14.75 -18.28 -42.47
CA GLN A 20 13.94 -19.01 -41.49
C GLN A 20 14.48 -20.16 -40.61
N GLN A 21 14.04 -20.07 -39.34
CA GLN A 21 13.29 -21.04 -38.51
C GLN A 21 13.60 -22.55 -38.56
N LEU A 22 13.94 -23.07 -37.37
CA LEU A 22 13.47 -24.27 -36.64
C LEU A 22 14.68 -24.68 -35.77
N GLY A 23 14.62 -24.86 -34.46
CA GLY A 23 13.61 -25.47 -33.63
C GLY A 23 14.36 -26.38 -32.66
N TYR A 24 14.40 -26.07 -31.36
CA TYR A 24 14.78 -27.02 -30.32
C TYR A 24 13.94 -26.79 -29.07
N LEU A 25 12.84 -27.54 -29.04
CA LEU A 25 12.15 -28.01 -27.85
C LEU A 25 13.02 -29.07 -27.18
N TRP A 26 13.14 -29.00 -25.85
CA TRP A 26 13.24 -30.08 -24.84
C TRP A 26 13.74 -29.42 -23.54
N ARG A 27 13.28 -29.70 -22.33
CA ARG A 27 12.28 -30.62 -21.80
C ARG A 27 12.02 -30.17 -20.36
N SER A 28 10.75 -30.16 -19.96
CA SER A 28 10.31 -30.02 -18.58
C SER A 28 10.81 -31.18 -17.71
N ILE A 29 11.25 -30.89 -16.49
CA ILE A 29 11.14 -31.84 -15.36
C ILE A 29 10.57 -31.10 -14.15
N SER A 30 9.49 -31.71 -13.66
CA SER A 30 8.68 -31.40 -12.49
C SER A 30 9.44 -31.68 -11.20
N ILE A 31 9.29 -30.80 -10.19
CA ILE A 31 9.41 -31.19 -8.78
C ILE A 31 8.17 -30.63 -8.07
N GLN A 32 7.24 -31.53 -7.76
CA GLN A 32 6.15 -31.29 -6.83
C GLN A 32 6.52 -31.78 -5.42
N HIS A 33 5.94 -31.08 -4.45
CA HIS A 33 5.67 -31.47 -3.07
C HIS A 33 6.82 -31.60 -2.06
N LEU A 34 6.86 -30.64 -1.14
CA LEU A 34 6.88 -30.98 0.28
C LEU A 34 5.93 -30.07 1.10
N ARG A 35 4.92 -30.72 1.68
CA ARG A 35 3.99 -30.19 2.68
C ARG A 35 4.72 -30.08 4.02
N ILE A 36 4.48 -28.99 4.77
CA ILE A 36 4.31 -29.07 6.23
C ILE A 36 3.06 -28.28 6.63
N ARG A 37 2.10 -29.04 7.18
CA ARG A 37 0.91 -28.62 7.94
C ARG A 37 1.29 -28.51 9.42
N ARG A 38 0.46 -27.77 10.18
CA ARG A 38 0.28 -27.71 11.66
C ARG A 38 0.87 -26.41 12.27
N MET A 39 0.18 -25.64 13.11
CA MET A 39 -0.99 -25.89 13.95
C MET A 39 -1.91 -24.67 14.08
N ALA A 40 -3.20 -24.98 14.14
CA ALA A 40 -4.22 -24.16 14.76
C ALA A 40 -4.32 -24.52 16.26
N ARG A 41 -4.84 -23.57 17.05
CA ARG A 41 -5.41 -23.69 18.41
C ARG A 41 -4.46 -23.42 19.59
N PHE A 42 -4.57 -22.21 20.14
CA PHE A 42 -4.65 -21.93 21.58
C PHE A 42 -5.73 -20.84 21.74
N PHE A 43 -6.98 -21.23 22.07
CA PHE A 43 -7.59 -21.09 23.40
C PHE A 43 -7.45 -19.65 23.94
N GLN A 44 -8.45 -18.77 23.75
CA GLN A 44 -9.58 -18.56 24.68
C GLN A 44 -9.17 -18.61 26.16
N PHE A 45 -9.09 -17.44 26.79
CA PHE A 45 -9.71 -17.05 28.07
C PHE A 45 -9.04 -15.75 28.56
N VAL A 46 -9.82 -14.68 28.72
CA VAL A 46 -9.94 -13.85 29.95
C VAL A 46 -10.97 -12.76 29.65
N ALA A 47 -12.09 -12.85 30.37
CA ALA A 47 -13.09 -11.81 30.53
C ALA A 47 -12.82 -11.05 31.85
N LEU A 48 -13.55 -9.93 32.05
CA LEU A 48 -13.55 -8.96 33.17
C LEU A 48 -12.48 -7.86 33.07
N ALA A 49 -12.76 -6.56 33.27
CA ALA A 49 -13.92 -5.90 33.86
C ALA A 49 -14.07 -4.46 33.31
N ALA A 50 -15.30 -4.07 32.98
CA ALA A 50 -15.69 -2.67 32.83
C ALA A 50 -16.53 -2.27 34.05
N LEU A 51 -16.04 -1.27 34.78
CA LEU A 51 -16.67 -0.64 35.94
C LEU A 51 -17.30 0.69 35.52
N CYS A 52 -18.34 1.07 36.26
CA CYS A 52 -18.96 2.40 36.41
C CYS A 52 -20.15 2.76 35.49
N GLY A 53 -21.34 2.52 36.05
CA GLY A 53 -22.58 3.25 35.75
C GLY A 53 -23.54 3.12 36.94
N PHE A 54 -23.69 4.20 37.71
CA PHE A 54 -24.59 4.36 38.87
C PHE A 54 -26.08 4.32 38.49
N ALA A 55 -26.92 3.72 39.32
CA ALA A 55 -28.04 4.37 40.04
C ALA A 55 -28.97 3.34 40.70
N CYS A 56 -29.24 3.53 42.00
CA CYS A 56 -30.17 2.75 42.84
C CYS A 56 -31.65 3.02 42.50
N ALA A 57 -32.52 2.01 42.62
CA ALA A 57 -33.71 2.07 43.49
C ALA A 57 -34.54 0.76 43.50
N GLN A 58 -34.71 0.21 44.71
CA GLN A 58 -35.95 -0.31 45.32
C GLN A 58 -36.55 -1.70 44.95
N THR A 59 -36.32 -2.62 45.90
CA THR A 59 -37.25 -3.51 46.66
C THR A 59 -38.19 -4.52 45.97
N GLU A 60 -37.98 -5.81 46.37
CA GLU A 60 -38.96 -6.80 46.95
C GLU A 60 -40.23 -7.12 46.14
N SER A 61 -40.65 -8.35 45.81
CA SER A 61 -40.57 -9.69 46.42
C SER A 61 -40.97 -10.78 45.37
N SER A 62 -40.47 -12.01 45.46
CA SER A 62 -40.95 -13.22 44.74
C SER A 62 -42.18 -13.87 45.43
N PRO A 63 -42.80 -14.96 44.90
CA PRO A 63 -43.32 -15.24 43.54
C PRO A 63 -44.73 -15.91 43.56
N ALA A 64 -45.46 -16.04 42.43
CA ALA A 64 -46.35 -17.19 42.14
C ALA A 64 -47.02 -17.14 40.75
N SER A 65 -46.74 -18.19 39.96
CA SER A 65 -47.61 -19.03 39.12
C SER A 65 -48.75 -18.51 38.21
N SER A 66 -48.74 -19.11 37.00
CA SER A 66 -49.82 -19.49 36.06
C SER A 66 -50.48 -18.47 35.12
N SER A 67 -50.32 -18.74 33.81
CA SER A 67 -51.08 -18.30 32.60
C SER A 67 -52.57 -18.75 32.65
N PRO A 68 -53.55 -18.31 31.81
CA PRO A 68 -53.46 -17.55 30.52
C PRO A 68 -54.54 -16.43 30.23
N GLU A 69 -54.18 -15.50 29.32
CA GLU A 69 -54.91 -14.84 28.17
C GLU A 69 -56.44 -14.49 28.20
N PRO A 70 -57.00 -13.50 27.42
CA PRO A 70 -56.59 -12.14 27.00
C PRO A 70 -57.67 -11.05 27.29
N ALA A 71 -57.28 -9.77 27.31
CA ALA A 71 -58.19 -8.66 26.98
C ALA A 71 -57.47 -7.61 26.11
N LYS A 72 -58.07 -7.33 24.94
CA LYS A 72 -57.57 -6.41 23.91
C LYS A 72 -57.41 -4.97 24.44
N PRO A 73 -56.39 -4.25 23.96
CA PRO A 73 -56.58 -2.85 23.60
C PRO A 73 -56.25 -2.58 22.12
N VAL A 74 -57.05 -1.67 21.56
CA VAL A 74 -57.06 -1.16 20.19
C VAL A 74 -55.68 -0.62 19.75
N PRO A 75 -55.15 -0.96 18.56
CA PRO A 75 -53.98 -0.30 18.03
C PRO A 75 -54.36 1.09 17.51
N ALA A 76 -53.65 2.11 18.00
CA ALA A 76 -53.59 3.42 17.39
C ALA A 76 -53.18 3.27 15.91
N ALA A 77 -53.96 3.87 15.02
CA ALA A 77 -53.70 3.90 13.60
C ALA A 77 -52.40 4.66 13.32
N VAL A 78 -51.31 3.93 13.13
CA VAL A 78 -50.15 4.40 12.36
C VAL A 78 -50.67 4.59 10.94
N LYS A 79 -50.68 5.82 10.44
CA LYS A 79 -50.87 6.10 9.02
C LYS A 79 -49.75 5.41 8.27
N SER A 80 -49.99 4.17 7.83
CA SER A 80 -49.21 3.52 6.79
C SER A 80 -49.30 4.44 5.59
N GLN A 81 -48.20 5.10 5.25
CA GLN A 81 -48.02 5.54 3.86
C GLN A 81 -48.31 4.30 3.02
N GLU A 82 -49.25 4.44 2.10
CA GLU A 82 -49.69 3.41 1.19
C GLU A 82 -48.48 2.96 0.38
N HIS A 83 -47.77 1.97 0.93
CA HIS A 83 -46.58 1.36 0.37
C HIS A 83 -47.10 0.44 -0.72
N ASP A 84 -46.98 0.88 -1.97
CA ASP A 84 -47.40 0.08 -3.12
C ASP A 84 -46.34 -1.01 -3.37
N PRO A 85 -46.62 -2.28 -3.04
CA PRO A 85 -45.67 -3.37 -3.22
C PRO A 85 -45.40 -3.67 -4.70
N LEU A 86 -46.15 -3.06 -5.64
CA LEU A 86 -45.89 -3.17 -7.07
C LEU A 86 -44.70 -2.30 -7.53
N LEU A 87 -44.35 -1.27 -6.75
CA LEU A 87 -43.18 -0.43 -7.02
C LEU A 87 -41.89 -1.01 -6.42
N ASP A 88 -42.01 -2.05 -5.59
CA ASP A 88 -40.88 -2.70 -4.96
C ASP A 88 -40.18 -3.66 -5.92
N LEU A 89 -38.87 -3.46 -6.06
CA LEU A 89 -38.05 -4.39 -6.81
C LEU A 89 -37.90 -5.71 -6.05
N PRO A 90 -37.87 -6.86 -6.76
CA PRO A 90 -37.59 -8.13 -6.10
C PRO A 90 -36.25 -8.07 -5.35
N PRO A 91 -36.05 -8.84 -4.29
CA PRO A 91 -34.77 -8.88 -3.59
C PRO A 91 -33.65 -9.36 -4.55
N LEU A 92 -32.42 -8.93 -4.28
CA LEU A 92 -31.28 -9.40 -5.05
C LEU A 92 -31.06 -10.91 -4.82
N PRO A 93 -30.68 -11.68 -5.85
CA PRO A 93 -30.46 -13.11 -5.68
C PRO A 93 -29.29 -13.36 -4.74
N HIS A 94 -29.32 -14.46 -3.99
CA HIS A 94 -28.18 -14.87 -3.17
C HIS A 94 -27.10 -15.49 -4.06
N GLY A 95 -26.24 -14.63 -4.62
CA GLY A 95 -25.18 -15.01 -5.54
C GLY A 95 -23.78 -14.66 -5.02
N LYS A 96 -22.76 -15.25 -5.67
CA LYS A 96 -21.36 -14.87 -5.43
C LYS A 96 -21.16 -13.42 -5.87
N VAL A 97 -20.51 -12.64 -5.01
CA VAL A 97 -20.11 -11.27 -5.30
C VAL A 97 -18.66 -11.27 -5.77
N SER A 98 -18.35 -10.48 -6.79
CA SER A 98 -17.00 -10.29 -7.33
C SER A 98 -16.62 -8.82 -7.29
N LEU A 99 -15.42 -8.52 -6.80
CA LEU A 99 -14.91 -7.15 -6.76
C LEU A 99 -14.37 -6.73 -8.14
N LEU A 100 -14.85 -5.61 -8.64
CA LEU A 100 -14.39 -4.97 -9.86
C LEU A 100 -13.87 -3.56 -9.56
N GLY A 101 -12.57 -3.35 -9.70
CA GLY A 101 -11.97 -2.01 -9.66
C GLY A 101 -11.86 -1.40 -11.06
N GLY A 102 -12.18 -0.11 -11.20
CA GLY A 102 -11.96 0.59 -12.46
C GLY A 102 -12.24 2.09 -12.41
N THR A 103 -12.24 2.72 -13.58
CA THR A 103 -12.57 4.14 -13.75
C THR A 103 -13.91 4.30 -14.47
N VAL A 104 -14.77 5.20 -14.01
CA VAL A 104 -16.05 5.49 -14.66
C VAL A 104 -15.78 6.20 -15.98
N THR A 105 -16.19 5.58 -17.09
CA THR A 105 -16.06 6.17 -18.44
C THR A 105 -17.35 6.73 -18.98
N ARG A 106 -18.50 6.24 -18.48
CA ARG A 106 -19.84 6.76 -18.80
C ARG A 106 -20.77 6.45 -17.64
N LEU A 107 -21.67 7.38 -17.33
CA LEU A 107 -22.74 7.21 -16.36
C LEU A 107 -24.06 7.59 -17.04
N ASP A 108 -24.94 6.61 -17.21
CA ASP A 108 -26.30 6.80 -17.68
C ASP A 108 -27.24 6.74 -16.46
N ARG A 109 -27.76 7.89 -16.05
CA ARG A 109 -28.63 8.02 -14.88
C ARG A 109 -30.10 7.73 -15.19
N VAL A 110 -30.45 7.61 -16.48
CA VAL A 110 -31.83 7.31 -16.90
C VAL A 110 -32.00 5.80 -17.03
N GLN A 111 -30.97 5.11 -17.51
CA GLN A 111 -30.96 3.66 -17.66
C GLN A 111 -30.31 2.93 -16.48
N ASP A 112 -29.97 3.65 -15.41
CA ASP A 112 -29.21 3.17 -14.25
C ASP A 112 -28.05 2.26 -14.61
N ARG A 113 -27.19 2.79 -15.49
CA ARG A 113 -26.08 2.05 -16.10
C ARG A 113 -24.77 2.79 -15.98
N LEU A 114 -23.78 2.10 -15.45
CA LEU A 114 -22.41 2.56 -15.29
C LEU A 114 -21.50 1.81 -16.27
N THR A 115 -20.69 2.54 -17.04
CA THR A 115 -19.64 1.93 -17.87
C THR A 115 -18.29 2.16 -17.22
N ILE A 116 -17.64 1.08 -16.82
CA ILE A 116 -16.36 1.09 -16.12
C ILE A 116 -15.27 0.57 -17.04
N GLN A 117 -14.12 1.23 -17.05
CA GLN A 117 -12.88 0.68 -17.58
C GLN A 117 -12.15 -0.04 -16.43
N PRO A 118 -12.09 -1.38 -16.41
CA PRO A 118 -11.44 -2.10 -15.32
C PRO A 118 -9.93 -1.81 -15.28
N PHE A 119 -9.35 -1.82 -14.09
CA PHE A 119 -7.90 -1.68 -13.94
C PHE A 119 -7.17 -2.87 -14.57
N GLY A 120 -6.04 -2.61 -15.24
CA GLY A 120 -5.26 -3.63 -15.95
C GLY A 120 -5.85 -4.09 -17.29
N ALA A 121 -7.10 -3.71 -17.61
CA ALA A 121 -7.72 -4.01 -18.89
C ALA A 121 -7.26 -3.01 -19.98
N LYS A 122 -7.26 -3.45 -21.24
CA LYS A 122 -6.95 -2.55 -22.38
C LYS A 122 -8.03 -1.47 -22.47
N GLN A 123 -7.67 -0.27 -22.93
CA GLN A 123 -8.59 0.90 -23.03
C GLN A 123 -9.87 0.67 -23.86
N LYS A 124 -9.88 -0.38 -24.70
CA LYS A 124 -11.07 -0.81 -25.47
C LYS A 124 -12.00 -1.76 -24.70
N GLN A 125 -11.56 -2.33 -23.59
CA GLN A 125 -12.31 -3.27 -22.77
C GLN A 125 -13.05 -2.53 -21.66
N LYS A 126 -14.27 -2.08 -21.98
CA LYS A 126 -15.18 -1.43 -21.04
C LYS A 126 -16.28 -2.41 -20.62
N MET A 127 -16.70 -2.34 -19.36
CA MET A 127 -17.74 -3.18 -18.81
C MET A 127 -18.95 -2.35 -18.40
N ASN A 128 -20.14 -2.85 -18.74
CA ASN A 128 -21.39 -2.22 -18.37
C ASN A 128 -21.97 -2.89 -17.13
N VAL A 129 -22.29 -2.09 -16.12
CA VAL A 129 -22.82 -2.53 -14.85
C VAL A 129 -24.14 -1.80 -14.61
N ALA A 130 -25.21 -2.55 -14.35
CA ALA A 130 -26.49 -1.99 -13.94
C ALA A 130 -26.46 -1.71 -12.43
N PHE A 131 -27.16 -0.69 -11.99
CA PHE A 131 -27.43 -0.42 -10.58
C PHE A 131 -28.91 -0.06 -10.44
N ASP A 132 -29.43 0.01 -9.22
CA ASP A 132 -30.76 0.53 -8.92
C ASP A 132 -30.84 0.97 -7.45
N VAL A 133 -32.04 1.17 -6.93
CA VAL A 133 -32.29 1.57 -5.53
C VAL A 133 -31.75 0.57 -4.50
N ARG A 134 -31.48 -0.68 -4.89
CA ARG A 134 -30.89 -1.73 -4.03
C ARG A 134 -29.37 -1.65 -3.99
N THR A 135 -28.75 -0.81 -4.82
CA THR A 135 -27.30 -0.59 -4.82
C THR A 135 -26.91 0.38 -3.71
N HIS A 136 -25.95 -0.03 -2.87
CA HIS A 136 -25.38 0.86 -1.86
C HIS A 136 -24.22 1.67 -2.42
N PHE A 137 -24.20 2.97 -2.14
CA PHE A 137 -23.13 3.86 -2.56
C PHE A 137 -22.35 4.32 -1.34
N PHE A 138 -21.03 4.30 -1.46
CA PHE A 138 -20.10 4.79 -0.44
C PHE A 138 -19.11 5.74 -1.08
N ARG A 139 -18.80 6.85 -0.42
CA ARG A 139 -17.72 7.76 -0.79
C ARG A 139 -16.75 7.81 0.37
N ASP A 140 -15.52 7.37 0.12
CA ASP A 140 -14.44 7.35 1.13
C ASP A 140 -14.87 6.67 2.44
N GLY A 141 -15.63 5.57 2.31
CA GLY A 141 -16.15 4.77 3.43
C GLY A 141 -17.46 5.27 4.06
N GLN A 142 -17.94 6.46 3.70
CA GLN A 142 -19.20 7.01 4.22
C GLN A 142 -20.37 6.74 3.26
N PRO A 143 -21.59 6.49 3.77
CA PRO A 143 -22.78 6.36 2.93
C PRO A 143 -22.98 7.57 2.03
N SER A 144 -23.28 7.32 0.76
CA SER A 144 -23.36 8.31 -0.32
C SER A 144 -24.51 7.93 -1.27
N THR A 145 -24.68 8.66 -2.37
CA THR A 145 -25.75 8.41 -3.35
C THR A 145 -25.19 8.30 -4.76
N GLN A 146 -26.00 7.76 -5.68
CA GLN A 146 -25.69 7.73 -7.12
C GLN A 146 -25.29 9.10 -7.69
N ARG A 147 -25.82 10.20 -7.14
CA ARG A 147 -25.54 11.57 -7.61
C ARG A 147 -24.08 11.94 -7.44
N ASP A 148 -23.42 11.33 -6.47
CA ASP A 148 -22.03 11.59 -6.14
C ASP A 148 -21.10 10.94 -7.13
N VAL A 149 -21.51 9.88 -7.85
CA VAL A 149 -20.66 9.25 -8.87
C VAL A 149 -20.45 10.19 -10.06
N LYS A 150 -19.20 10.43 -10.44
CA LYS A 150 -18.81 11.24 -11.60
C LYS A 150 -18.00 10.44 -12.62
N VAL A 151 -18.09 10.86 -13.88
CA VAL A 151 -17.23 10.34 -14.95
C VAL A 151 -15.78 10.75 -14.65
N GLY A 152 -14.85 9.82 -14.81
CA GLY A 152 -13.43 9.98 -14.50
C GLY A 152 -13.05 9.54 -13.08
N GLU A 153 -14.01 9.30 -12.19
CA GLU A 153 -13.72 8.82 -10.84
C GLU A 153 -13.34 7.35 -10.84
N ARG A 154 -12.50 6.98 -9.86
CA ARG A 154 -12.19 5.58 -9.55
C ARG A 154 -13.30 5.01 -8.69
N VAL A 155 -13.74 3.81 -9.06
CA VAL A 155 -14.77 3.07 -8.34
C VAL A 155 -14.33 1.63 -8.13
N TYR A 156 -14.67 1.09 -6.96
CA TYR A 156 -14.65 -0.33 -6.70
C TYR A 156 -16.09 -0.80 -6.59
N VAL A 157 -16.45 -1.82 -7.35
CA VAL A 157 -17.82 -2.26 -7.47
C VAL A 157 -17.92 -3.72 -7.09
N ASP A 158 -18.74 -3.99 -6.08
CA ASP A 158 -19.16 -5.32 -5.73
C ASP A 158 -20.21 -5.77 -6.75
N THR A 159 -19.79 -6.59 -7.70
CA THR A 159 -20.61 -7.05 -8.81
C THR A 159 -21.20 -8.42 -8.57
N MET A 160 -22.39 -8.66 -9.10
CA MET A 160 -23.06 -9.96 -9.10
C MET A 160 -23.88 -10.11 -10.38
N LEU A 161 -24.31 -11.32 -10.70
CA LEU A 161 -25.26 -11.53 -11.80
C LEU A 161 -26.69 -11.33 -11.29
N ASN A 162 -27.44 -10.49 -11.99
CA ASN A 162 -28.89 -10.39 -11.86
C ASN A 162 -29.52 -10.73 -13.22
N GLY A 163 -29.99 -11.97 -13.36
CA GLY A 163 -30.35 -12.54 -14.65
C GLY A 163 -29.13 -12.62 -15.58
N THR A 164 -29.18 -11.93 -16.72
CA THR A 164 -28.10 -11.88 -17.72
C THR A 164 -27.21 -10.64 -17.60
N LYS A 165 -27.51 -9.74 -16.65
CA LYS A 165 -26.80 -8.47 -16.48
C LYS A 165 -25.84 -8.52 -15.29
N ILE A 166 -24.71 -7.85 -15.43
CA ILE A 166 -23.82 -7.54 -14.31
C ILE A 166 -24.48 -6.42 -13.51
N PHE A 167 -24.72 -6.66 -12.24
CA PHE A 167 -25.38 -5.76 -11.31
C PHE A 167 -24.43 -5.33 -10.19
N ALA A 168 -24.46 -4.06 -9.81
CA ALA A 168 -23.69 -3.51 -8.70
C ALA A 168 -24.46 -3.66 -7.39
N LYS A 169 -23.98 -4.50 -6.48
CA LYS A 169 -24.48 -4.57 -5.10
C LYS A 169 -24.02 -3.36 -4.29
N SER A 170 -22.75 -2.98 -4.44
CA SER A 170 -22.19 -1.82 -3.77
C SER A 170 -21.18 -1.12 -4.66
N ILE A 171 -21.15 0.21 -4.62
CA ILE A 171 -20.25 1.07 -5.37
C ILE A 171 -19.49 1.94 -4.36
N TRP A 172 -18.18 1.74 -4.32
CA TRP A 172 -17.25 2.48 -3.48
C TRP A 172 -16.51 3.50 -4.35
N ILE A 173 -16.75 4.77 -4.10
CA ILE A 173 -16.16 5.90 -4.81
C ILE A 173 -14.94 6.35 -4.03
N GLY A 174 -13.77 6.32 -4.68
CA GLY A 174 -12.56 6.93 -4.13
C GLY A 174 -12.41 8.36 -4.65
N SER A 175 -12.46 9.35 -3.75
CA SER A 175 -12.25 10.77 -4.12
C SER A 175 -10.79 11.09 -4.42
N ASP A 176 -9.87 10.30 -3.87
CA ASP A 176 -8.44 10.47 -4.12
C ASP A 176 -8.02 9.82 -5.44
N ALA A 177 -7.45 10.62 -6.32
CA ALA A 177 -6.72 10.15 -7.48
C ALA A 177 -5.61 9.20 -6.98
N ALA A 178 -5.80 7.90 -7.17
CA ALA A 178 -5.03 6.86 -6.51
C ALA A 178 -3.55 7.19 -6.39
N ALA A 179 -3.18 7.62 -5.19
CA ALA A 179 -1.80 7.83 -4.84
C ALA A 179 -1.23 6.46 -4.49
N GLY A 180 -0.34 5.94 -5.32
CA GLY A 180 0.58 4.91 -4.87
C GLY A 180 1.64 5.56 -3.98
N SER A 181 2.16 4.81 -3.02
CA SER A 181 3.37 5.19 -2.30
C SER A 181 4.48 4.22 -2.66
N GLY A 182 5.70 4.74 -2.68
CA GLY A 182 6.91 3.96 -2.87
C GLY A 182 7.96 4.41 -1.88
N ARG A 183 8.78 3.49 -1.41
CA ARG A 183 9.97 3.79 -0.62
C ARG A 183 11.15 3.09 -1.28
N GLY A 184 12.28 3.78 -1.33
CA GLY A 184 13.46 3.17 -1.91
C GLY A 184 14.63 4.12 -2.05
N GLN A 185 15.67 3.60 -2.67
CA GLN A 185 16.93 4.31 -2.88
C GLN A 185 17.00 4.86 -4.31
N ILE A 186 17.41 6.12 -4.45
CA ILE A 186 17.61 6.76 -5.76
C ILE A 186 18.81 6.09 -6.45
N LEU A 187 18.58 5.51 -7.63
CA LEU A 187 19.67 5.04 -8.49
C LEU A 187 20.16 6.16 -9.39
N SER A 188 19.23 6.90 -9.99
CA SER A 188 19.55 8.04 -10.85
C SER A 188 18.33 8.95 -11.03
N TYR A 189 18.60 10.22 -11.32
CA TYR A 189 17.61 11.18 -11.77
C TYR A 189 18.16 11.89 -13.01
N ASP A 190 17.42 11.86 -14.11
CA ASP A 190 17.74 12.61 -15.32
C ASP A 190 16.86 13.87 -15.38
N PRO A 191 17.43 15.09 -15.23
CA PRO A 191 16.66 16.33 -15.27
C PRO A 191 16.11 16.66 -16.67
N GLN A 192 16.69 16.12 -17.75
CA GLN A 192 16.22 16.38 -19.12
C GLN A 192 14.94 15.60 -19.42
N SER A 193 14.95 14.29 -19.14
CA SER A 193 13.78 13.43 -19.31
C SER A 193 12.81 13.48 -18.12
N ARG A 194 13.21 14.07 -16.99
CA ARG A 194 12.48 14.09 -15.71
C ARG A 194 12.12 12.70 -15.20
N VAL A 195 12.98 11.72 -15.47
CA VAL A 195 12.79 10.34 -15.04
C VAL A 195 13.63 10.07 -13.78
N LEU A 196 12.96 9.68 -12.72
CA LEU A 196 13.56 9.17 -11.49
C LEU A 196 13.57 7.65 -11.52
N THR A 197 14.75 7.05 -11.37
CA THR A 197 14.89 5.59 -11.26
C THR A 197 15.17 5.23 -9.81
N LEU A 198 14.29 4.43 -9.23
CA LEU A 198 14.31 4.01 -7.83
C LEU A 198 14.58 2.51 -7.72
N HIS A 199 15.41 2.09 -6.77
CA HIS A 199 15.36 0.74 -6.24
C HIS A 199 14.31 0.69 -5.13
N ASP A 200 13.13 0.16 -5.45
CA ASP A 200 12.00 0.05 -4.52
C ASP A 200 12.16 -1.18 -3.63
N GLU A 201 11.86 -1.06 -2.34
CA GLU A 201 11.93 -2.16 -1.36
C GLU A 201 11.00 -3.33 -1.72
N LEU A 202 9.89 -3.05 -2.41
CA LEU A 202 8.89 -4.06 -2.79
C LEU A 202 9.17 -4.70 -4.15
N SER A 203 10.06 -4.13 -4.97
CA SER A 203 10.33 -4.58 -6.33
C SER A 203 11.76 -5.09 -6.47
N ALA A 204 11.92 -6.30 -6.98
CA ALA A 204 13.24 -6.84 -7.32
C ALA A 204 13.92 -6.06 -8.47
N GLN A 205 13.16 -5.32 -9.28
CA GLN A 205 13.67 -4.54 -10.40
C GLN A 205 13.52 -3.03 -10.13
N PRO A 206 14.46 -2.19 -10.63
CA PRO A 206 14.33 -0.75 -10.58
C PRO A 206 13.02 -0.25 -11.21
N VAL A 207 12.36 0.67 -10.52
CA VAL A 207 11.11 1.30 -10.95
C VAL A 207 11.40 2.70 -11.45
N LYS A 208 10.80 3.07 -12.58
CA LYS A 208 10.92 4.41 -13.17
C LYS A 208 9.67 5.21 -12.89
N PHE A 209 9.85 6.44 -12.43
CA PHE A 209 8.79 7.40 -12.16
C PHE A 209 9.03 8.70 -12.93
N ASN A 210 7.95 9.32 -13.40
CA ASN A 210 8.01 10.64 -14.01
C ASN A 210 7.90 11.70 -12.92
N VAL A 211 8.87 12.60 -12.82
CA VAL A 211 8.82 13.73 -11.89
C VAL A 211 8.14 14.90 -12.59
N GLY A 212 6.96 15.26 -12.10
CA GLY A 212 6.17 16.36 -12.65
C GLY A 212 6.77 17.72 -12.32
N PRO A 213 6.40 18.79 -13.06
CA PRO A 213 6.84 20.15 -12.74
C PRO A 213 6.30 20.65 -11.40
N ASN A 214 5.20 20.06 -10.91
CA ASN A 214 4.56 20.41 -9.64
C ASN A 214 4.91 19.41 -8.52
N THR A 215 5.92 18.57 -8.71
CA THR A 215 6.34 17.62 -7.66
C THR A 215 6.96 18.39 -6.50
N LEU A 216 6.42 18.17 -5.30
CA LEU A 216 6.96 18.75 -4.07
C LEU A 216 8.10 17.88 -3.57
N VAL A 217 9.29 18.45 -3.36
CA VAL A 217 10.41 17.75 -2.72
C VAL A 217 10.59 18.32 -1.32
N ARG A 218 10.67 17.44 -0.33
CA ARG A 218 10.78 17.82 1.08
C ARG A 218 11.91 17.06 1.75
N GLN A 219 12.57 17.70 2.69
CA GLN A 219 13.53 17.08 3.59
C GLN A 219 13.19 17.54 5.00
N GLY A 220 12.53 16.66 5.76
CA GLY A 220 11.89 17.06 7.01
C GLY A 220 10.83 18.16 6.79
N SER A 221 11.00 19.31 7.44
CA SER A 221 10.12 20.47 7.31
C SER A 221 10.44 21.38 6.13
N GLU A 222 11.62 21.26 5.53
CA GLU A 222 12.08 22.14 4.46
C GLU A 222 11.64 21.66 3.08
N THR A 223 11.18 22.58 2.23
CA THR A 223 11.00 22.31 0.80
C THR A 223 12.34 22.44 0.09
N ARG A 224 12.70 21.42 -0.69
CA ARG A 224 13.94 21.34 -1.46
C ARG A 224 13.65 21.29 -2.95
N SER A 225 14.70 21.39 -3.75
CA SER A 225 14.60 21.28 -5.20
C SER A 225 14.76 19.83 -5.65
N VAL A 226 14.17 19.48 -6.79
CA VAL A 226 14.42 18.19 -7.46
C VAL A 226 15.89 18.02 -7.85
N ALA A 227 16.62 19.14 -8.02
CA ALA A 227 18.07 19.12 -8.25
C ALA A 227 18.87 18.58 -7.05
N ASP A 228 18.29 18.58 -5.85
CA ASP A 228 18.94 18.06 -4.63
C ASP A 228 18.83 16.52 -4.50
N LEU A 229 18.11 15.87 -5.43
CA LEU A 229 17.98 14.42 -5.48
C LEU A 229 19.29 13.78 -5.91
N LYS A 230 20.04 13.25 -4.94
CA LYS A 230 21.32 12.58 -5.17
C LYS A 230 21.16 11.06 -5.28
N PRO A 231 21.94 10.40 -6.15
CA PRO A 231 22.07 8.96 -6.13
C PRO A 231 22.45 8.46 -4.73
N GLY A 232 21.86 7.35 -4.34
CA GLY A 232 22.07 6.73 -3.04
C GLY A 232 21.17 7.26 -1.92
N ALA A 233 20.45 8.37 -2.13
CA ALA A 233 19.51 8.88 -1.13
C ALA A 233 18.31 7.95 -0.95
N LEU A 234 17.88 7.78 0.31
CA LEU A 234 16.67 7.08 0.68
C LEU A 234 15.51 8.07 0.66
N ILE A 235 14.46 7.74 -0.08
CA ILE A 235 13.27 8.58 -0.23
C ILE A 235 11.99 7.76 0.00
N SER A 236 10.95 8.45 0.44
CA SER A 236 9.57 8.01 0.17
C SER A 236 8.95 8.94 -0.87
N LEU A 237 8.07 8.40 -1.68
CA LEU A 237 7.37 9.16 -2.70
C LEU A 237 5.90 8.76 -2.75
N THR A 238 5.07 9.69 -3.21
CA THR A 238 3.68 9.44 -3.58
C THR A 238 3.49 9.74 -5.06
N PHE A 239 2.77 8.90 -5.77
CA PHE A 239 2.58 9.02 -7.22
C PHE A 239 1.13 8.81 -7.61
N GLY A 240 0.62 9.62 -8.53
CA GLY A 240 -0.74 9.52 -9.04
C GLY A 240 -0.81 8.79 -10.39
N PRO A 241 -2.02 8.41 -10.84
CA PRO A 241 -2.19 7.85 -12.17
C PRO A 241 -1.89 8.91 -13.25
N GLU A 242 -1.01 8.57 -14.20
CA GLU A 242 -0.81 9.30 -15.46
C GLU A 242 -1.34 8.44 -16.61
N GLN A 243 -1.97 9.06 -17.62
CA GLN A 243 -2.47 8.33 -18.78
C GLN A 243 -1.30 7.71 -19.56
N GLY A 244 -1.05 6.41 -19.37
CA GLY A 244 -0.32 5.59 -20.35
C GLY A 244 0.88 4.78 -19.85
N ARG A 245 1.54 5.13 -18.73
CA ARG A 245 2.57 4.32 -18.00
C ARG A 245 3.30 5.18 -16.96
N ALA A 246 3.79 4.52 -15.90
CA ALA A 246 4.50 5.06 -14.72
C ALA A 246 3.81 6.27 -14.08
N GLY A 247 3.34 6.13 -12.83
CA GLY A 247 2.64 7.24 -12.17
C GLY A 247 3.51 8.50 -12.07
N THR A 248 2.90 9.68 -12.26
CA THR A 248 3.60 10.95 -12.02
C THR A 248 3.77 11.14 -10.52
N VAL A 249 4.99 11.45 -10.09
CA VAL A 249 5.29 11.73 -8.69
C VAL A 249 4.65 13.04 -8.27
N ARG A 250 3.97 13.03 -7.13
CA ARG A 250 3.33 14.20 -6.51
C ARG A 250 4.19 14.80 -5.43
N GLU A 251 4.74 13.95 -4.57
CA GLU A 251 5.58 14.36 -3.45
C GLU A 251 6.73 13.38 -3.30
N ILE A 252 7.91 13.92 -2.99
CA ILE A 252 9.13 13.19 -2.65
C ILE A 252 9.60 13.70 -1.29
N SER A 253 9.66 12.80 -0.32
CA SER A 253 10.25 13.06 0.99
C SER A 253 11.61 12.38 1.07
N VAL A 254 12.66 13.18 1.18
CA VAL A 254 14.03 12.71 1.39
C VAL A 254 14.19 12.31 2.84
N LEU A 255 14.36 11.00 3.07
CA LEU A 255 14.49 10.41 4.39
C LEU A 255 15.96 10.41 4.85
N ALA A 256 16.88 10.06 3.94
CA ALA A 256 18.30 10.10 4.23
C ALA A 256 19.13 10.38 2.97
N GLN A 257 20.22 11.13 3.14
CA GLN A 257 21.24 11.30 2.10
C GLN A 257 22.53 10.59 2.52
N PRO A 258 23.30 10.03 1.57
CA PRO A 258 24.59 9.44 1.89
C PRO A 258 25.50 10.46 2.56
N GLY A 259 26.12 10.07 3.67
CA GLY A 259 26.97 10.92 4.50
C GLY A 259 26.22 11.72 5.58
N THR A 260 24.88 11.72 5.60
CA THR A 260 24.12 12.39 6.67
C THR A 260 24.19 11.60 7.97
N GLN A 261 24.44 12.32 9.06
CA GLN A 261 24.44 11.78 10.42
C GLN A 261 23.03 11.87 11.03
N PHE A 262 22.63 10.79 11.70
CA PHE A 262 21.36 10.64 12.39
C PHE A 262 21.62 10.25 13.84
N LEU A 263 20.75 10.75 14.71
CA LEU A 263 20.73 10.38 16.13
C LEU A 263 19.45 9.58 16.39
N PHE A 264 19.62 8.35 16.85
CA PHE A 264 18.52 7.48 17.25
C PHE A 264 18.53 7.36 18.77
N PHE A 265 17.34 7.41 19.36
CA PHE A 265 17.16 7.28 20.80
C PHE A 265 16.00 6.34 21.09
N GLY A 266 16.23 5.34 21.94
CA GLY A 266 15.20 4.43 22.39
C GLY A 266 15.73 3.02 22.67
N PRO A 267 14.83 2.05 22.92
CA PRO A 267 15.23 0.69 23.26
C PRO A 267 15.74 -0.11 22.06
N ILE A 268 16.76 -0.95 22.30
CA ILE A 268 17.20 -1.96 21.34
C ILE A 268 16.12 -3.07 21.28
N THR A 269 15.47 -3.25 20.14
CA THR A 269 14.44 -4.30 19.96
C THR A 269 15.05 -5.61 19.47
N TYR A 270 16.17 -5.54 18.77
CA TYR A 270 16.87 -6.71 18.24
C TYR A 270 18.38 -6.46 18.20
N MET A 271 19.17 -7.49 18.43
CA MET A 271 20.64 -7.41 18.38
C MET A 271 21.21 -8.72 17.84
N ASP A 272 22.03 -8.61 16.80
CA ASP A 272 22.81 -9.70 16.22
C ASP A 272 24.25 -9.23 16.02
N LEU A 273 25.12 -9.61 16.95
CA LEU A 273 26.53 -9.26 16.91
C LEU A 273 27.30 -10.03 15.82
N SER A 274 26.80 -11.19 15.38
CA SER A 274 27.43 -11.98 14.31
C SER A 274 27.29 -11.27 12.96
N ARG A 275 26.14 -10.64 12.73
CA ARG A 275 25.86 -9.80 11.54
C ARG A 275 26.21 -8.33 11.76
N LYS A 276 26.74 -7.99 12.94
CA LYS A 276 27.06 -6.62 13.35
C LYS A 276 25.85 -5.69 13.15
N LEU A 277 24.70 -6.08 13.67
CA LEU A 277 23.43 -5.39 13.46
C LEU A 277 22.67 -5.21 14.78
N ILE A 278 22.08 -4.03 14.97
CA ILE A 278 21.06 -3.79 15.99
C ILE A 278 19.83 -3.17 15.34
N ALA A 279 18.67 -3.40 15.93
CA ALA A 279 17.46 -2.66 15.63
C ALA A 279 17.10 -1.78 16.83
N VAL A 280 16.92 -0.49 16.59
CA VAL A 280 16.54 0.49 17.62
C VAL A 280 15.16 1.02 17.30
N ALA A 281 14.22 0.89 18.25
CA ALA A 281 12.93 1.56 18.14
C ALA A 281 13.15 3.04 18.49
N ASN A 282 13.16 3.90 17.47
CA ASN A 282 13.46 5.30 17.65
C ASN A 282 12.22 6.03 18.18
N GLU A 283 12.36 6.71 19.32
CA GLU A 283 11.24 7.37 20.00
C GLU A 283 10.78 8.65 19.30
N SER A 284 11.67 9.30 18.53
CA SER A 284 11.35 10.56 17.87
C SER A 284 10.36 10.42 16.70
N ASP A 285 10.32 9.26 16.03
CA ASP A 285 9.45 8.99 14.89
C ASP A 285 8.71 7.64 14.98
N ASN A 286 8.81 6.97 16.13
CA ASN A 286 8.20 5.67 16.42
C ASN A 286 8.51 4.60 15.35
N THR A 287 9.67 4.69 14.70
CA THR A 287 10.11 3.78 13.64
C THR A 287 11.30 2.95 14.12
N THR A 288 11.30 1.66 13.79
CA THR A 288 12.43 0.77 14.09
C THR A 288 13.45 0.82 12.97
N TYR A 289 14.70 1.17 13.30
CA TYR A 289 15.80 1.28 12.35
C TYR A 289 16.81 0.17 12.56
N GLU A 290 17.21 -0.45 11.45
CA GLU A 290 18.36 -1.36 11.38
C GLU A 290 19.65 -0.55 11.27
N ILE A 291 20.55 -0.74 12.24
CA ILE A 291 21.82 -0.01 12.35
C ILE A 291 22.97 -1.01 12.42
N TYR A 292 23.93 -0.86 11.49
CA TYR A 292 25.11 -1.71 11.36
C TYR A 292 26.27 -1.21 12.23
N LEU A 293 26.97 -2.15 12.85
CA LEU A 293 28.04 -1.95 13.82
C LEU A 293 29.41 -2.19 13.15
N GLU A 294 29.83 -1.32 12.24
CA GLU A 294 31.10 -1.53 11.52
C GLU A 294 32.31 -1.00 12.29
N THR A 295 32.28 0.26 12.69
CA THR A 295 33.41 0.96 13.32
C THR A 295 32.96 1.59 14.62
N LEU A 296 33.03 0.81 15.71
CA LEU A 296 32.74 1.29 17.05
C LEU A 296 33.99 1.29 17.93
N PRO A 297 34.15 2.28 18.82
CA PRO A 297 35.17 2.24 19.85
C PRO A 297 35.09 0.95 20.69
N PRO A 298 36.22 0.41 21.15
CA PRO A 298 36.23 -0.74 22.05
C PRO A 298 35.39 -0.45 23.30
N GLY A 299 34.48 -1.36 23.64
CA GLY A 299 33.64 -1.25 24.83
C GLY A 299 32.28 -0.57 24.63
N SER A 300 31.99 0.05 23.48
CA SER A 300 30.69 0.71 23.23
C SER A 300 29.46 -0.22 23.28
N LEU A 301 29.68 -1.53 23.22
CA LEU A 301 28.62 -2.54 23.26
C LEU A 301 28.51 -3.26 24.62
N ARG A 302 29.32 -2.90 25.62
CA ARG A 302 29.35 -3.62 26.92
C ARG A 302 27.97 -3.67 27.59
N ASP A 303 27.23 -2.57 27.51
CA ASP A 303 25.93 -2.42 28.15
C ASP A 303 24.77 -2.49 27.16
N ALA A 304 25.07 -2.72 25.87
CA ALA A 304 24.06 -2.84 24.82
C ALA A 304 23.41 -4.22 24.90
N ARG A 305 22.10 -4.24 25.16
CA ARG A 305 21.28 -5.46 25.26
C ARG A 305 19.87 -5.18 24.77
N PRO A 306 19.15 -6.18 24.21
CA PRO A 306 17.74 -6.03 23.87
C PRO A 306 16.93 -5.54 25.09
N GLY A 307 16.06 -4.58 24.87
CA GLY A 307 15.30 -3.85 25.89
C GLY A 307 16.06 -2.70 26.57
N GLY A 308 17.38 -2.61 26.40
CA GLY A 308 18.17 -1.50 26.93
C GLY A 308 18.01 -0.23 26.10
N GLU A 309 17.86 0.91 26.77
CA GLU A 309 17.82 2.23 26.12
C GLU A 309 19.20 2.69 25.71
N VAL A 310 19.32 3.15 24.46
CA VAL A 310 20.57 3.63 23.88
C VAL A 310 20.37 4.93 23.11
N ARG A 311 21.46 5.69 23.04
CA ARG A 311 21.65 6.78 22.10
C ARG A 311 22.67 6.32 21.06
N VAL A 312 22.26 6.30 19.80
CA VAL A 312 23.09 5.84 18.69
C VAL A 312 23.27 6.97 17.70
N SER A 313 24.53 7.36 17.47
CA SER A 313 24.88 8.25 16.36
C SER A 313 25.32 7.39 15.19
N ALA A 314 24.61 7.47 14.07
CA ALA A 314 24.92 6.71 12.87
C ALA A 314 24.98 7.60 11.63
N VAL A 315 25.72 7.16 10.61
CA VAL A 315 25.80 7.83 9.31
C VAL A 315 25.18 6.92 8.28
N PHE A 316 24.30 7.46 7.44
CA PHE A 316 23.75 6.71 6.31
C PHE A 316 24.80 6.62 5.19
N ASP A 317 25.25 5.43 4.82
CA ASP A 317 26.27 5.23 3.78
C ASP A 317 25.69 5.14 2.35
N GLY A 318 24.36 5.27 2.24
CA GLY A 318 23.59 5.06 1.03
C GLY A 318 22.78 3.76 1.06
N LYS A 319 23.22 2.74 1.78
CA LYS A 319 22.54 1.44 1.86
C LYS A 319 22.07 1.12 3.27
N HIS A 320 22.86 1.46 4.28
CA HIS A 320 22.60 1.16 5.67
C HIS A 320 22.90 2.36 6.56
N TYR A 321 22.28 2.39 7.73
CA TYR A 321 22.73 3.26 8.82
C TYR A 321 23.91 2.59 9.52
N VAL A 322 25.07 3.25 9.53
CA VAL A 322 26.29 2.70 10.14
C VAL A 322 26.60 3.47 11.42
N ALA A 323 26.60 2.77 12.55
CA ALA A 323 26.88 3.35 13.85
C ALA A 323 28.32 3.90 13.92
N ARG A 324 28.44 5.12 14.47
CA ARG A 324 29.70 5.80 14.81
C ARG A 324 29.93 5.81 16.31
N SER A 325 28.86 5.93 17.09
CA SER A 325 28.91 5.76 18.53
C SER A 325 27.60 5.16 19.03
N ILE A 326 27.70 4.42 20.14
CA ILE A 326 26.58 3.87 20.89
C ILE A 326 26.88 4.13 22.36
N GLU A 327 25.93 4.78 23.03
CA GLU A 327 26.00 5.09 24.45
C GLU A 327 24.71 4.61 25.13
N PRO A 328 24.78 3.99 26.31
CA PRO A 328 23.57 3.70 27.07
C PRO A 328 22.94 5.02 27.52
N ALA A 329 21.61 5.13 27.47
CA ALA A 329 20.90 6.36 27.86
C ALA A 329 21.22 6.80 29.30
N ASN A 330 21.60 5.85 30.17
CA ASN A 330 21.95 6.07 31.56
C ASN A 330 23.40 6.54 31.80
N ALA A 331 24.22 6.74 30.75
CA ALA A 331 25.63 7.14 30.91
C ALA A 331 25.81 8.58 31.44
N SER A 332 24.77 9.41 31.41
CA SER A 332 24.80 10.76 32.01
C SER A 332 24.57 10.72 33.52
N SER A 333 25.49 10.12 34.29
CA SER A 333 25.62 10.31 35.74
C SER A 333 26.92 9.74 36.35
N SER A 334 28.07 10.12 35.80
CA SER A 334 29.34 9.95 36.54
C SER A 334 30.27 11.15 36.36
N ILE A 335 29.82 12.29 36.87
CA ILE A 335 30.70 13.35 37.34
C ILE A 335 30.31 13.63 38.79
N GLN A 336 30.99 12.94 39.72
CA GLN A 336 31.47 13.47 41.00
C GLN A 336 32.32 12.43 41.71
#